data_AF-A0A8T0F1B6-F1
#
_entry.id   AF-A0A8T0F1B6-F1
#
_cell.length_a   1.000
_cell.length_b   1.000
_cell.length_c   1.000
_cell.angle_alpha   90.00
_cell.angle_beta   90.00
_cell.angle_gamma   90.00
#
_symmetry.space_group_name_H-M   'P 1'
#
loop_
_entity.id
_entity.type
_entity.pdbx_description
1 polymer ?
#
loop_
_entity_poly.entity_id
_entity_poly.type
_entity_poly.pdbx_seq_one_letter_code
_entity_poly.pdbx_strand_id
1 'polypeptide(L)'
;MSVSCIVEELRKEPYNPILIFKLQKSKTIWGPAHLDNLQNYESSFALGLQTKAQKDMLVKHSDKILCIDATHGTNFYDFYLLSLHVQDEYGQGYPVAHFITNDLDYHTLIALFSSLHCRIPDLNVNTVMTDDDGYSFKAFNSVFGPNIKHLLCQWHVFRAWKRQLSSKLKTIYLERKYNRRIDDLVSTLLEMERDRFLKYSCNVINNIPTHSKFTKTVKEKHDRAVKIQNTDVIEYDNHWEVKSQSVKGKIYVLYADVLSDCPSDFEFSDSDSDDSDIRPSKRQRRILSDSEADSDEEWNDIDIVPSLEDYSRNSRVPNFECDPPSIVDWKEVTTNDMKKFLGLLVLMGQTKKTCWRDYWSTDPLVEIPIFPKTMSRMRFEQIFTFFHLSDNVENVLSTDRLYKIRPLLDYVISKSQSMYVPKQQLSLDEAMIPWRGRLKFKTYNPAKITKYGILVRMVCESESGYICNFEVYSGVGKKLEETILSILQPYFGFNHHVYQDNYYNNVSTASILLQNKIRVCGTIRENRGLPKLLIEKSKNLQRRQMTFLRKGPILLLTRKDKRLVRMISTIHDASMITTGNRNKNYITIT
;
A
#
# COMPACT_ATOMS: atom_id res chain seq x y z
N MET A 1 -16.28 -14.73 24.21
CA MET A 1 -15.70 -14.19 25.45
C MET A 1 -16.08 -12.71 25.51
N SER A 2 -16.66 -12.23 26.61
CA SER A 2 -17.07 -10.82 26.73
C SER A 2 -15.86 -9.93 26.99
N VAL A 3 -15.94 -8.66 26.61
CA VAL A 3 -14.86 -7.67 26.87
C VAL A 3 -14.57 -7.57 28.37
N SER A 4 -15.60 -7.60 29.22
CA SER A 4 -15.44 -7.59 30.67
C SER A 4 -14.61 -8.75 31.20
N CYS A 5 -14.83 -9.97 30.68
CA CYS A 5 -14.07 -11.15 31.08
C CYS A 5 -12.59 -11.01 30.68
N ILE A 6 -12.31 -10.47 29.49
CA ILE A 6 -10.93 -10.22 29.03
C ILE A 6 -10.26 -9.19 29.94
N VAL A 7 -10.96 -8.09 30.27
CA VAL A 7 -10.44 -7.05 31.17
C VAL A 7 -10.16 -7.62 32.56
N GLU A 8 -11.04 -8.45 33.10
CA GLU A 8 -10.85 -9.10 34.40
C GLU A 8 -9.64 -10.04 34.41
N GLU A 9 -9.43 -10.82 33.35
CA GLU A 9 -8.25 -11.68 33.21
C GLU A 9 -6.95 -10.86 33.09
N LEU A 10 -6.93 -9.84 32.22
CA LEU A 10 -5.77 -8.96 32.05
C LEU A 10 -5.39 -8.24 33.35
N ARG A 11 -6.38 -7.89 34.19
CA ARG A 11 -6.12 -7.26 35.48
C ARG A 11 -5.44 -8.17 36.50
N LYS A 12 -5.49 -9.49 36.31
CA LYS A 12 -4.82 -10.48 37.18
C LYS A 12 -3.34 -10.66 36.82
N GLU A 13 -2.88 -10.12 35.69
CA GLU A 13 -1.47 -10.17 35.32
C GLU A 13 -0.59 -9.44 36.35
N PRO A 14 0.71 -9.82 36.50
CA PRO A 14 1.63 -9.16 37.44
C PRO A 14 1.75 -7.64 37.23
N TYR A 15 1.54 -7.19 36.00
CA TYR A 15 1.39 -5.78 35.65
C TYR A 15 0.02 -5.58 35.01
N ASN A 16 -0.86 -4.83 35.65
CA ASN A 16 -2.19 -4.55 35.13
C ASN A 16 -2.11 -3.64 33.88
N PRO A 17 -2.43 -4.15 32.68
CA PRO A 17 -2.30 -3.39 31.45
C PRO A 17 -3.48 -2.42 31.22
N ILE A 18 -4.52 -2.44 32.04
CA ILE A 18 -5.72 -1.62 31.85
C ILE A 18 -5.48 -0.21 32.40
N LEU A 19 -5.59 0.80 31.53
CA LEU A 19 -5.53 2.23 31.91
C LEU A 19 -6.90 2.75 32.35
N ILE A 20 -7.93 2.47 31.55
CA ILE A 20 -9.32 2.86 31.80
C ILE A 20 -10.26 1.78 31.25
N PHE A 21 -11.36 1.51 31.94
CA PHE A 21 -12.43 0.65 31.43
C PHE A 21 -13.80 1.14 31.89
N LYS A 22 -14.65 1.47 30.92
CA LYS A 22 -16.04 1.90 31.12
C LYS A 22 -16.92 1.27 30.06
N LEU A 23 -17.98 0.59 30.49
CA LEU A 23 -19.04 0.11 29.61
C LEU A 23 -20.14 1.16 29.48
N GLN A 24 -20.83 1.15 28.33
CA GLN A 24 -22.05 1.93 28.16
C GLN A 24 -23.07 1.54 29.25
N LYS A 25 -23.84 2.53 29.70
CA LYS A 25 -24.87 2.40 30.76
C LYS A 25 -24.32 1.98 32.12
N SER A 26 -23.02 2.13 32.33
CA SER A 26 -22.37 1.84 33.60
C SER A 26 -21.43 2.98 33.99
N LYS A 27 -21.13 3.11 35.28
CA LYS A 27 -20.03 3.96 35.72
C LYS A 27 -18.69 3.35 35.32
N THR A 28 -17.64 4.16 35.41
CA THR A 28 -16.27 3.73 35.13
C THR A 28 -15.90 2.59 36.07
N ILE A 29 -15.56 1.44 35.50
CA ILE A 29 -15.23 0.22 36.23
C ILE A 29 -13.78 0.28 36.72
N TRP A 30 -12.91 0.90 35.93
CA TRP A 30 -11.49 1.08 36.25
C TRP A 30 -10.93 2.37 35.66
N GLY A 31 -10.05 3.03 36.40
CA GLY A 31 -9.40 4.29 36.00
C GLY A 31 -10.15 5.53 36.49
N PRO A 32 -9.78 6.72 36.00
CA PRO A 32 -10.37 7.98 36.40
C PRO A 32 -11.87 8.08 36.05
N ALA A 33 -12.71 8.51 36.99
CA ALA A 33 -14.16 8.67 36.80
C ALA A 33 -14.57 9.91 35.97
N HIS A 34 -13.64 10.51 35.21
CA HIS A 34 -13.91 11.72 34.42
C HIS A 34 -15.02 11.51 33.40
N LEU A 35 -15.12 10.30 32.80
CA LEU A 35 -16.18 9.94 31.86
C LEU A 35 -17.57 9.86 32.51
N ASP A 36 -17.65 9.68 33.83
CA ASP A 36 -18.93 9.59 34.54
C ASP A 36 -19.58 10.97 34.78
N ASN A 37 -18.80 12.04 34.60
CA ASN A 37 -19.25 13.42 34.76
C ASN A 37 -19.68 14.07 33.43
N LEU A 38 -19.61 13.34 32.32
CA LEU A 38 -19.98 13.86 31.00
C LEU A 38 -21.49 13.77 30.77
N GLN A 39 -22.05 14.70 29.99
CA GLN A 39 -23.48 14.67 29.64
C GLN A 39 -23.86 13.38 28.90
N ASN A 40 -22.92 12.81 28.12
CA ASN A 40 -23.11 11.58 27.35
C ASN A 40 -22.72 10.30 28.13
N TYR A 41 -22.48 10.36 29.45
CA TYR A 41 -21.87 9.26 30.24
C TYR A 41 -22.53 7.88 30.08
N GLU A 42 -23.85 7.83 29.85
CA GLU A 42 -24.58 6.57 29.65
C GLU A 42 -24.26 5.91 28.32
N SER A 43 -23.86 6.70 27.32
CA SER A 43 -23.53 6.22 25.98
C SER A 43 -22.03 6.06 25.75
N SER A 44 -21.19 6.63 26.62
CA SER A 44 -19.73 6.59 26.49
C SER A 44 -19.17 5.19 26.81
N PHE A 45 -18.27 4.73 25.96
CA PHE A 45 -17.46 3.53 26.12
C PHE A 45 -15.98 3.93 26.08
N ALA A 46 -15.17 3.36 26.96
CA ALA A 46 -13.72 3.52 26.89
C ALA A 46 -13.00 2.26 27.37
N LEU A 47 -11.96 1.87 26.64
CA LEU A 47 -11.01 0.84 27.03
C LEU A 47 -9.60 1.31 26.69
N GLY A 48 -8.79 1.59 27.70
CA GLY A 48 -7.38 1.94 27.55
C GLY A 48 -6.47 0.79 27.95
N LEU A 49 -5.46 0.52 27.12
CA LEU A 49 -4.50 -0.55 27.29
C LEU A 49 -3.07 -0.01 27.15
N GLN A 50 -2.20 -0.45 28.05
CA GLN A 50 -0.76 -0.23 27.98
C GLN A 50 -0.08 -1.36 28.74
N THR A 51 0.71 -2.19 28.05
CA THR A 51 1.55 -3.22 28.68
C THR A 51 2.75 -2.62 29.40
N LYS A 52 3.47 -3.43 30.19
CA LYS A 52 4.68 -2.98 30.90
C LYS A 52 5.75 -2.47 29.91
N ALA A 53 6.03 -3.25 28.86
CA ALA A 53 7.01 -2.86 27.83
C ALA A 53 6.61 -1.54 27.15
N GLN A 54 5.32 -1.34 26.88
CA GLN A 54 4.81 -0.10 26.30
C GLN A 54 4.97 1.10 27.24
N LYS A 55 4.73 0.93 28.54
CA LYS A 55 5.01 1.95 29.56
C LYS A 55 6.50 2.30 29.57
N ASP A 56 7.37 1.30 29.61
CA ASP A 56 8.82 1.50 29.70
C ASP A 56 9.35 2.24 28.46
N MET A 57 8.85 1.88 27.27
CA MET A 57 9.16 2.58 26.02
C MET A 57 8.64 4.02 25.99
N LEU A 58 7.44 4.26 26.52
CA LEU A 58 6.88 5.62 26.63
C LEU A 58 7.81 6.50 27.48
N VAL A 59 8.15 6.04 28.68
CA VAL A 59 9.01 6.79 29.62
C VAL A 59 10.40 7.04 29.03
N LYS A 60 10.97 6.08 28.31
CA LYS A 60 12.33 6.18 27.74
C LYS A 60 12.42 7.16 26.55
N HIS A 61 11.34 7.35 25.78
CA HIS A 61 11.41 8.00 24.47
C HIS A 61 10.42 9.15 24.23
N SER A 62 9.52 9.46 25.18
CA SER A 62 8.55 10.56 25.03
C SER A 62 9.14 11.97 25.10
N ASP A 63 10.39 12.09 25.54
CA ASP A 63 11.14 13.35 25.61
C ASP A 63 11.49 13.91 24.21
N LYS A 64 11.46 13.07 23.17
CA LYS A 64 11.70 13.49 21.78
C LYS A 64 10.41 13.94 21.10
N ILE A 65 9.60 13.00 20.63
CA ILE A 65 8.30 13.23 20.02
C ILE A 65 7.35 12.09 20.42
N LEU A 66 6.20 12.46 20.97
CA LEU A 66 5.06 11.57 21.15
C LEU A 66 4.04 11.82 20.03
N CYS A 67 3.73 10.79 19.25
CA CYS A 67 2.73 10.87 18.19
C CYS A 67 1.39 10.34 18.71
N ILE A 68 0.29 11.02 18.37
CA ILE A 68 -1.07 10.61 18.69
C ILE A 68 -1.84 10.49 17.38
N ASP A 69 -2.39 9.30 17.11
CA ASP A 69 -3.11 9.00 15.88
C ASP A 69 -4.46 8.34 16.20
N ALA A 70 -5.53 8.83 15.59
CA ALA A 70 -6.88 8.28 15.71
C ALA A 70 -7.26 7.55 14.42
N THR A 71 -7.59 6.27 14.54
CA THR A 71 -8.03 5.44 13.40
C THR A 71 -9.54 5.16 13.46
N HIS A 72 -10.23 5.47 12.36
CA HIS A 72 -11.66 5.27 12.17
C HIS A 72 -11.96 3.99 11.36
N GLY A 73 -13.21 3.49 11.38
CA GLY A 73 -13.64 2.38 10.52
C GLY A 73 -12.97 1.03 10.77
N THR A 74 -12.32 0.85 11.93
CA THR A 74 -11.55 -0.37 12.28
C THR A 74 -12.42 -1.54 12.71
N ASN A 75 -13.71 -1.30 12.98
CA ASN A 75 -14.64 -2.30 13.51
C ASN A 75 -16.08 -2.03 13.05
N PHE A 76 -16.96 -3.02 13.21
CA PHE A 76 -18.37 -2.95 12.82
C PHE A 76 -19.23 -2.01 13.68
N TYR A 77 -18.70 -1.55 14.82
CA TYR A 77 -19.42 -0.71 15.79
C TYR A 77 -19.03 0.77 15.69
N ASP A 78 -18.16 1.11 14.74
CA ASP A 78 -17.69 2.47 14.49
C ASP A 78 -16.97 3.10 15.70
N PHE A 79 -16.30 2.27 16.50
CA PHE A 79 -15.45 2.76 17.59
C PHE A 79 -14.11 3.22 17.04
N TYR A 80 -13.58 4.27 17.64
CA TYR A 80 -12.28 4.84 17.34
C TYR A 80 -11.17 4.09 18.07
N LEU A 81 -10.04 3.91 17.40
CA LEU A 81 -8.79 3.45 17.99
C LEU A 81 -7.81 4.63 18.05
N LEU A 82 -7.60 5.18 19.24
CA LEU A 82 -6.56 6.18 19.49
C LEU A 82 -5.28 5.47 19.92
N SER A 83 -4.20 5.66 19.18
CA SER A 83 -2.90 5.04 19.48
C SER A 83 -1.84 6.10 19.71
N LEU A 84 -1.03 5.89 20.75
CA LEU A 84 0.14 6.71 21.05
C LEU A 84 1.38 5.97 20.57
N HIS A 85 2.31 6.69 19.95
CA HIS A 85 3.54 6.14 19.41
C HIS A 85 4.74 7.00 19.80
N VAL A 86 5.86 6.36 20.11
CA VAL A 86 7.17 7.02 20.26
C VAL A 86 8.11 6.51 19.18
N GLN A 87 9.19 7.25 18.93
CA GLN A 87 10.27 6.76 18.10
C GLN A 87 11.30 6.02 18.97
N ASP A 88 11.58 4.76 18.65
CA ASP A 88 12.61 3.99 19.33
C ASP A 88 14.03 4.46 18.95
N GLU A 89 15.05 3.84 19.55
CA GLU A 89 16.46 4.16 19.29
C GLU A 89 16.93 3.85 17.86
N TYR A 90 16.16 3.08 17.10
CA TYR A 90 16.41 2.75 15.69
C TYR A 90 15.62 3.62 14.71
N GLY A 91 14.90 4.63 15.22
CA GLY A 91 14.10 5.53 14.41
C GLY A 91 12.74 4.96 13.99
N GLN A 92 12.31 3.82 14.52
CA GLN A 92 11.02 3.20 14.18
C GLN A 92 9.92 3.62 15.15
N GLY A 93 8.68 3.70 14.66
CA GLY A 93 7.52 3.99 15.49
C GLY A 93 7.12 2.78 16.33
N TYR A 94 7.12 2.92 17.65
CA TYR A 94 6.69 1.90 18.60
C TYR A 94 5.38 2.33 19.27
N PRO A 95 4.30 1.52 19.23
CA PRO A 95 3.04 1.83 19.89
C PRO A 95 3.16 1.67 21.41
N VAL A 96 2.81 2.70 22.17
CA VAL A 96 3.04 2.80 23.62
C VAL A 96 1.78 2.91 24.47
N ALA A 97 0.63 3.16 23.86
CA ALA A 97 -0.68 3.02 24.49
C ALA A 97 -1.76 2.95 23.42
N HIS A 98 -2.88 2.30 23.73
CA HIS A 98 -4.06 2.24 22.87
C HIS A 98 -5.31 2.55 23.67
N PHE A 99 -6.24 3.30 23.08
CA PHE A 99 -7.56 3.53 23.60
C PHE A 99 -8.60 3.20 22.55
N ILE A 100 -9.63 2.46 22.95
CA ILE A 100 -10.82 2.19 22.15
C ILE A 100 -11.97 2.96 22.78
N THR A 101 -12.60 3.83 22.01
CA THR A 101 -13.67 4.72 22.48
C THR A 101 -14.69 4.92 21.37
N ASN A 102 -15.94 5.22 21.71
CA ASN A 102 -16.97 5.57 20.72
C ASN A 102 -17.08 7.09 20.47
N ASP A 103 -16.26 7.89 21.17
CA ASP A 103 -16.22 9.35 21.04
C ASP A 103 -14.77 9.86 21.16
N LEU A 104 -14.44 10.94 20.45
CA LEU A 104 -13.14 11.62 20.46
C LEU A 104 -13.28 13.13 20.72
N ASP A 105 -14.36 13.54 21.37
CA ASP A 105 -14.51 14.92 21.82
C ASP A 105 -13.45 15.32 22.85
N TYR A 106 -13.32 16.64 23.07
CA TYR A 106 -12.34 17.22 23.97
C TYR A 106 -12.39 16.62 25.39
N HIS A 107 -13.58 16.37 25.93
CA HIS A 107 -13.74 15.88 27.29
C HIS A 107 -13.44 14.38 27.43
N THR A 108 -13.80 13.58 26.42
CA THR A 108 -13.45 12.16 26.34
C THR A 108 -11.94 12.00 26.26
N LEU A 109 -11.28 12.77 25.40
CA LEU A 109 -9.81 12.76 25.28
C LEU A 109 -9.11 13.15 26.59
N ILE A 110 -9.61 14.15 27.32
CA ILE A 110 -9.12 14.46 28.67
C ILE A 110 -9.21 13.24 29.57
N ALA A 111 -10.35 12.55 29.60
CA ALA A 111 -10.50 11.37 30.46
C ALA A 111 -9.53 10.23 30.09
N LEU A 112 -9.32 10.00 28.78
CA LEU A 112 -8.35 9.01 28.30
C LEU A 112 -6.92 9.39 28.71
N PHE A 113 -6.50 10.63 28.46
CA PHE A 113 -5.16 11.10 28.82
C PHE A 113 -4.96 11.19 30.33
N SER A 114 -5.97 11.55 31.11
CA SER A 114 -5.92 11.50 32.57
C SER A 114 -5.65 10.09 33.09
N SER A 115 -6.17 9.05 32.42
CA SER A 115 -5.87 7.66 32.81
C SER A 115 -4.40 7.29 32.59
N LEU A 116 -3.77 7.86 31.57
CA LEU A 116 -2.34 7.73 31.30
C LEU A 116 -1.52 8.54 32.31
N HIS A 117 -1.94 9.76 32.63
CA HIS A 117 -1.29 10.61 33.63
C HIS A 117 -1.33 9.98 35.04
N CYS A 118 -2.46 9.38 35.44
CA CYS A 118 -2.53 8.61 36.69
C CYS A 118 -1.54 7.42 36.72
N ARG A 119 -1.22 6.83 35.57
CA ARG A 119 -0.24 5.74 35.45
C ARG A 119 1.20 6.24 35.50
N ILE A 120 1.46 7.42 34.93
CA ILE A 120 2.78 8.03 34.80
C ILE A 120 2.65 9.55 35.06
N PRO A 121 2.59 9.98 36.34
CA PRO A 121 2.37 11.39 36.68
C PRO A 121 3.49 12.30 36.18
N ASP A 122 4.74 11.83 36.29
CA ASP A 122 5.95 12.58 35.93
C ASP A 122 6.39 12.32 34.47
N LEU A 123 5.45 12.05 33.57
CA LEU A 123 5.79 11.78 32.17
C LEU A 123 6.39 13.03 31.50
N ASN A 124 7.67 12.96 31.16
CA ASN A 124 8.35 14.04 30.45
C ASN A 124 8.01 14.01 28.96
N VAL A 125 7.31 15.03 28.46
CA VAL A 125 6.94 15.17 27.04
C VAL A 125 7.30 16.57 26.57
N ASN A 126 8.25 16.69 25.65
CA ASN A 126 8.66 17.98 25.10
C ASN A 126 7.85 18.38 23.86
N THR A 127 7.48 17.40 23.03
CA THR A 127 6.82 17.62 21.74
C THR A 127 5.79 16.54 21.47
N VAL A 128 4.59 16.96 21.03
CA VAL A 128 3.49 16.08 20.63
C VAL A 128 3.16 16.34 19.17
N MET A 129 3.02 15.27 18.38
CA MET A 129 2.53 15.32 17.00
C MET A 129 1.14 14.71 16.91
N THR A 130 0.17 15.44 16.35
CA THR A 130 -1.21 14.97 16.16
C THR A 130 -1.69 15.22 14.74
N ASP A 131 -2.83 14.64 14.36
CA ASP A 131 -3.60 15.16 13.22
C ASP A 131 -4.18 16.56 13.53
N ASP A 132 -4.70 17.26 12.52
CA ASP A 132 -5.42 18.52 12.66
C ASP A 132 -6.89 18.29 13.02
N ASP A 133 -7.12 17.63 14.16
CA ASP A 133 -8.45 17.29 14.68
C ASP A 133 -9.02 18.33 15.64
N GLY A 134 -8.26 19.39 15.93
CA GLY A 134 -8.65 20.51 16.78
C GLY A 134 -8.79 20.21 18.28
N TYR A 135 -8.76 18.94 18.71
CA TYR A 135 -9.05 18.50 20.08
C TYR A 135 -7.92 17.72 20.74
N SER A 136 -7.21 16.84 20.03
CA SER A 136 -6.20 15.93 20.62
C SER A 136 -5.10 16.67 21.36
N PHE A 137 -4.45 17.64 20.71
CA PHE A 137 -3.39 18.40 21.36
C PHE A 137 -3.90 19.25 22.52
N LYS A 138 -5.07 19.89 22.38
CA LYS A 138 -5.64 20.72 23.45
C LYS A 138 -5.93 19.88 24.69
N ALA A 139 -6.58 18.74 24.52
CA ALA A 139 -6.88 17.81 25.61
C ALA A 139 -5.59 17.27 26.26
N PHE A 140 -4.59 16.90 25.45
CA PHE A 140 -3.30 16.43 25.98
C PHE A 140 -2.59 17.51 26.79
N ASN A 141 -2.53 18.74 26.28
CA ASN A 141 -1.90 19.90 26.93
C ASN A 141 -2.63 20.30 28.23
N SER A 142 -3.95 20.11 28.31
CA SER A 142 -4.71 20.31 29.55
C SER A 142 -4.39 19.28 30.64
N VAL A 143 -3.96 18.07 30.27
CA VAL A 143 -3.62 17.00 31.22
C VAL A 143 -2.14 17.03 31.61
N PHE A 144 -1.23 17.20 30.65
CA PHE A 144 0.22 17.11 30.86
C PHE A 144 0.92 18.47 31.01
N GLY A 145 0.19 19.58 30.89
CA GLY A 145 0.68 20.93 31.15
C GLY A 145 1.08 21.71 29.88
N PRO A 146 1.33 23.03 30.00
CA PRO A 146 1.37 23.96 28.87
C PRO A 146 2.69 24.01 28.10
N ASN A 147 3.77 23.39 28.58
CA ASN A 147 5.11 23.53 28.02
C ASN A 147 5.44 22.48 26.95
N ILE A 148 4.44 22.10 26.14
CA ILE A 148 4.57 21.05 25.12
C ILE A 148 4.50 21.69 23.74
N LYS A 149 5.48 21.41 22.88
CA LYS A 149 5.44 21.86 21.48
C LYS A 149 4.44 21.02 20.69
N HIS A 150 3.58 21.67 19.91
CA HIS A 150 2.66 20.98 19.01
C HIS A 150 3.23 20.90 17.59
N LEU A 151 3.24 19.69 17.03
CA LEU A 151 3.48 19.44 15.62
C LEU A 151 2.22 18.88 14.98
N LEU A 152 1.91 19.34 13.77
CA LEU A 152 0.90 18.68 12.94
C LEU A 152 1.56 17.53 12.17
N CYS A 153 0.82 16.43 12.03
CA CYS A 153 1.26 15.27 11.29
C CYS A 153 1.57 15.67 9.84
N GLN A 154 2.83 15.49 9.47
CA GLN A 154 3.33 15.81 8.13
C GLN A 154 2.44 15.18 7.05
N TRP A 155 2.14 13.89 7.19
CA TRP A 155 1.36 13.15 6.20
C TRP A 155 -0.03 13.77 5.97
N HIS A 156 -0.73 14.13 7.05
CA HIS A 156 -2.05 14.74 6.97
C HIS A 156 -2.01 16.15 6.36
N VAL A 157 -1.03 16.98 6.75
CA VAL A 157 -0.82 18.30 6.14
C VAL A 157 -0.54 18.20 4.64
N PHE A 158 0.38 17.32 4.23
CA PHE A 158 0.70 17.11 2.82
C PHE A 158 -0.52 16.58 2.03
N ARG A 159 -1.29 15.67 2.63
CA ARG A 159 -2.51 15.14 2.00
C ARG A 159 -3.56 16.24 1.83
N ALA A 160 -3.77 17.08 2.85
CA ALA A 160 -4.71 18.20 2.80
C ALA A 160 -4.29 19.23 1.73
N TRP A 161 -3.01 19.58 1.68
CA TRP A 161 -2.47 20.47 0.65
C TRP A 161 -2.61 19.92 -0.74
N LYS A 162 -2.25 18.65 -0.96
CA LYS A 162 -2.43 17.99 -2.26
C LYS A 162 -3.90 18.02 -2.69
N ARG A 163 -4.83 17.69 -1.79
CA ARG A 163 -6.27 17.75 -2.06
C ARG A 163 -6.72 19.16 -2.46
N GLN A 164 -6.33 20.17 -1.70
CA GLN A 164 -6.72 21.56 -1.95
C GLN A 164 -6.10 22.13 -3.23
N LEU A 165 -4.84 21.84 -3.51
CA LEU A 165 -4.16 22.24 -4.74
C LEU A 165 -4.80 21.56 -5.95
N SER A 166 -5.04 20.25 -5.89
CA SER A 166 -5.73 19.54 -6.96
C SER A 166 -7.15 20.08 -7.15
N SER A 167 -7.92 20.34 -6.10
CA SER A 167 -9.27 20.91 -6.24
C SER A 167 -9.25 22.30 -6.88
N LYS A 168 -8.41 23.21 -6.41
CA LYS A 168 -8.32 24.56 -6.99
C LYS A 168 -7.83 24.52 -8.43
N LEU A 169 -6.74 23.81 -8.71
CA LEU A 169 -6.16 23.78 -10.05
C LEU A 169 -7.07 23.02 -11.02
N LYS A 170 -7.53 21.82 -10.66
CA LYS A 170 -8.37 21.01 -11.54
C LYS A 170 -9.76 21.60 -11.71
N THR A 171 -10.43 22.03 -10.65
CA THR A 171 -11.83 22.47 -10.76
C THR A 171 -11.97 23.93 -11.17
N ILE A 172 -11.14 24.85 -10.64
CA ILE A 172 -11.33 26.28 -10.87
C ILE A 172 -10.57 26.74 -12.12
N TYR A 173 -9.32 26.30 -12.31
CA TYR A 173 -8.46 26.81 -13.38
C TYR A 173 -8.45 25.94 -14.64
N LEU A 174 -8.62 24.62 -14.49
CA LEU A 174 -8.58 23.67 -15.60
C LEU A 174 -9.95 23.10 -15.97
N GLU A 175 -11.03 23.48 -15.28
CA GLU A 175 -12.40 23.01 -15.57
C GLU A 175 -12.50 21.48 -15.68
N ARG A 176 -11.77 20.77 -14.82
CA ARG A 176 -11.59 19.31 -14.76
C ARG A 176 -10.81 18.70 -15.94
N LYS A 177 -10.25 19.50 -16.83
CA LYS A 177 -9.34 19.00 -17.87
C LYS A 177 -8.04 18.51 -17.24
N TYR A 178 -7.68 17.28 -17.56
CA TYR A 178 -6.45 16.65 -17.05
C TYR A 178 -5.21 17.30 -17.68
N ASN A 179 -4.23 17.68 -16.85
CA ASN A 179 -2.94 18.20 -17.31
C ASN A 179 -1.79 17.56 -16.52
N ARG A 180 -1.15 16.58 -17.16
CA ARG A 180 -0.03 15.82 -16.57
C ARG A 180 1.14 16.71 -16.14
N ARG A 181 1.46 17.76 -16.90
CA ARG A 181 2.58 18.68 -16.59
C ARG A 181 2.31 19.46 -15.31
N ILE A 182 1.07 19.89 -15.08
CA ILE A 182 0.67 20.57 -13.84
C ILE A 182 0.69 19.59 -12.66
N ASP A 183 0.21 18.36 -12.85
CA ASP A 183 0.25 17.33 -11.80
C ASP A 183 1.71 16.97 -11.42
N ASP A 184 2.62 16.89 -12.39
CA ASP A 184 4.06 16.69 -12.18
C ASP A 184 4.69 17.90 -11.46
N LEU A 185 4.39 19.13 -11.90
CA LEU A 185 4.87 20.35 -11.24
C LEU A 185 4.40 20.47 -9.79
N VAL A 186 3.12 20.21 -9.51
CA VAL A 186 2.56 20.22 -8.16
C VAL A 186 3.25 19.17 -7.30
N SER A 187 3.51 17.98 -7.85
CA SER A 187 4.23 16.92 -7.15
C SER A 187 5.65 17.35 -6.81
N THR A 188 6.40 17.92 -7.78
CA THR A 188 7.76 18.44 -7.57
C THR A 188 7.80 19.56 -6.52
N LEU A 189 6.86 20.51 -6.57
CA LEU A 189 6.78 21.60 -5.59
C LEU A 189 6.50 21.07 -4.18
N LEU A 190 5.58 20.11 -4.04
CA LEU A 190 5.28 19.47 -2.76
C LEU A 190 6.48 18.66 -2.25
N GLU A 191 7.26 18.03 -3.12
CA GLU A 191 8.49 17.32 -2.73
C GLU A 191 9.59 18.29 -2.25
N MET A 192 9.80 19.41 -2.95
CA MET A 192 10.74 20.45 -2.54
C MET A 192 10.38 21.04 -1.17
N GLU A 193 9.08 21.27 -0.91
CA GLU A 193 8.61 21.75 0.39
C GLU A 193 8.68 20.66 1.47
N ARG A 194 8.51 19.38 1.13
CA ARG A 194 8.70 18.25 2.05
C ARG A 194 10.11 18.23 2.61
N ASP A 195 11.12 18.38 1.76
CA ASP A 195 12.52 18.36 2.18
C ASP A 195 12.87 19.58 3.07
N ARG A 196 12.27 20.75 2.77
CA ARG A 196 12.39 21.95 3.62
C ARG A 196 11.70 21.77 4.97
N PHE A 197 10.50 21.19 4.98
CA PHE A 197 9.76 20.91 6.20
C PHE A 197 10.51 19.92 7.09
N LEU A 198 11.04 18.82 6.54
CA LEU A 198 11.85 17.85 7.29
C LEU A 198 13.06 18.52 7.97
N LYS A 199 13.76 19.39 7.24
CA LYS A 199 14.86 20.18 7.81
C LYS A 199 14.40 21.07 8.96
N TYR A 200 13.22 21.68 8.85
CA TYR A 200 12.63 22.49 9.92
C TYR A 200 12.21 21.63 11.13
N SER A 201 11.53 20.51 10.91
CA SER A 201 11.15 19.55 11.96
C SER A 201 12.36 19.04 12.71
N CYS A 202 13.45 18.66 12.01
CA CYS A 202 14.71 18.26 12.63
C CYS A 202 15.30 19.38 13.50
N ASN A 203 15.23 20.64 13.08
CA ASN A 203 15.70 21.76 13.89
C ASN A 203 14.85 21.94 15.16
N VAL A 204 13.53 21.78 15.06
CA VAL A 204 12.61 21.87 16.21
C VAL A 204 12.86 20.73 17.21
N ILE A 205 13.05 19.50 16.71
CA ILE A 205 13.38 18.32 17.53
C ILE A 205 14.70 18.54 18.29
N ASN A 206 15.70 19.09 17.62
CA ASN A 206 17.03 19.30 18.19
C ASN A 206 17.19 20.64 18.94
N ASN A 207 16.08 21.37 19.21
CA ASN A 207 16.10 22.68 19.86
C ASN A 207 17.04 23.71 19.19
N ILE A 208 17.26 23.60 17.89
CA ILE A 208 18.10 24.52 17.13
C ILE A 208 17.28 25.80 16.86
N PRO A 209 17.76 27.00 17.24
CA PRO A 209 17.03 28.25 17.03
C PRO A 209 16.73 28.48 15.54
N THR A 210 15.47 28.32 15.15
CA THR A 210 15.03 28.65 13.79
C THR A 210 14.83 30.16 13.71
N HIS A 211 15.88 30.92 13.42
CA HIS A 211 15.74 32.36 13.23
C HIS A 211 14.78 32.66 12.05
N SER A 212 13.75 33.45 12.36
CA SER A 212 12.61 33.87 11.53
C SER A 212 12.92 34.67 10.27
N LYS A 213 14.18 34.72 9.81
CA LYS A 213 14.54 35.40 8.56
C LYS A 213 13.84 34.77 7.36
N PHE A 214 13.66 33.44 7.36
CA PHE A 214 13.10 32.69 6.24
C PHE A 214 11.61 32.94 5.96
N THR A 215 10.77 33.01 7.00
CA THR A 215 9.31 33.24 6.86
C THR A 215 9.02 34.60 6.26
N LYS A 216 9.82 35.62 6.61
CA LYS A 216 9.70 36.96 6.05
C LYS A 216 10.05 36.97 4.56
N THR A 217 11.14 36.33 4.15
CA THR A 217 11.57 36.31 2.73
C THR A 217 10.63 35.50 1.83
N VAL A 218 10.04 34.40 2.34
CA VAL A 218 9.07 33.59 1.58
C VAL A 218 7.75 34.33 1.43
N LYS A 219 7.24 34.95 2.50
CA LYS A 219 6.04 35.79 2.44
C LYS A 219 6.23 36.99 1.49
N GLU A 220 7.35 37.70 1.58
CA GLU A 220 7.70 38.79 0.67
C GLU A 220 7.85 38.35 -0.80
N LYS A 221 8.25 37.10 -1.06
CA LYS A 221 8.29 36.54 -2.43
C LYS A 221 6.90 36.15 -2.92
N HIS A 222 6.07 35.55 -2.07
CA HIS A 222 4.68 35.22 -2.38
C HIS A 222 3.85 36.48 -2.65
N ASP A 223 3.93 37.48 -1.78
CA ASP A 223 3.22 38.75 -1.92
C ASP A 223 3.64 39.51 -3.20
N ARG A 224 4.89 39.32 -3.67
CA ARG A 224 5.35 39.84 -4.97
C ARG A 224 4.81 39.02 -6.14
N ALA A 225 4.77 37.70 -6.04
CA ALA A 225 4.23 36.83 -7.08
C ALA A 225 2.73 37.04 -7.32
N VAL A 226 1.95 37.29 -6.26
CA VAL A 226 0.51 37.63 -6.35
C VAL A 226 0.27 39.00 -7.01
N LYS A 227 1.30 39.88 -7.05
CA LYS A 227 1.22 41.24 -7.62
C LYS A 227 1.83 41.37 -9.02
N ILE A 228 2.18 40.24 -9.66
CA ILE A 228 2.66 40.26 -11.06
C ILE A 228 1.53 40.80 -11.94
N GLN A 229 1.80 41.87 -12.66
CA GLN A 229 0.83 42.47 -13.58
C GLN A 229 0.74 41.62 -14.84
N ASN A 230 -0.46 41.44 -15.39
CA ASN A 230 -0.64 40.69 -16.64
C ASN A 230 0.20 41.27 -17.80
N THR A 231 0.54 42.56 -17.74
CA THR A 231 1.42 43.24 -18.71
C THR A 231 2.87 42.78 -18.67
N ASP A 232 3.30 42.08 -17.63
CA ASP A 232 4.65 41.51 -17.51
C ASP A 232 4.76 40.11 -18.16
N VAL A 233 3.65 39.59 -18.71
CA VAL A 233 3.57 38.36 -19.50
C VAL A 233 3.01 38.71 -20.87
N ILE A 234 3.81 38.62 -21.92
CA ILE A 234 3.38 38.87 -23.30
C ILE A 234 3.27 37.53 -24.01
N GLU A 235 2.08 37.25 -24.52
CA GLU A 235 1.78 36.05 -25.29
C GLU A 235 2.04 36.30 -26.78
N TYR A 236 2.82 35.42 -27.39
CA TYR A 236 3.04 35.33 -28.83
C TYR A 236 2.59 33.95 -29.31
N ASP A 237 2.32 33.80 -30.62
CA ASP A 237 1.73 32.58 -31.20
C ASP A 237 2.43 31.26 -30.81
N ASN A 238 3.74 31.29 -30.57
CA ASN A 238 4.56 30.10 -30.26
C ASN A 238 5.37 30.19 -28.96
N HIS A 239 5.24 31.29 -28.19
CA HIS A 239 5.99 31.46 -26.94
C HIS A 239 5.42 32.56 -26.05
N TRP A 240 5.79 32.54 -24.78
CA TRP A 240 5.50 33.61 -23.81
C TRP A 240 6.80 34.30 -23.39
N GLU A 241 6.76 35.63 -23.35
CA GLU A 241 7.81 36.44 -22.73
C GLU A 241 7.39 36.86 -21.33
N VAL A 242 8.14 36.44 -20.31
CA VAL A 242 7.87 36.75 -18.90
C VAL A 242 8.98 37.62 -18.35
N LYS A 243 8.64 38.84 -17.96
CA LYS A 243 9.60 39.79 -17.37
C LYS A 243 9.99 39.39 -15.94
N SER A 244 11.29 39.35 -15.68
CA SER A 244 11.82 39.01 -14.36
C SER A 244 11.49 40.09 -13.32
N GLN A 245 10.83 39.69 -12.24
CA GLN A 245 10.52 40.55 -11.09
C GLN A 245 11.71 40.74 -10.14
N SER A 246 12.80 39.99 -10.34
CA SER A 246 13.97 39.98 -9.46
C SER A 246 15.23 40.55 -10.11
N VAL A 247 15.27 40.58 -11.45
CA VAL A 247 16.42 41.04 -12.23
C VAL A 247 15.93 42.04 -13.26
N LYS A 248 16.23 43.33 -13.03
CA LYS A 248 15.75 44.43 -13.88
C LYS A 248 16.24 44.23 -15.33
N GLY A 249 15.31 44.24 -16.28
CA GLY A 249 15.60 44.11 -17.72
C GLY A 249 15.75 42.68 -18.23
N LYS A 250 15.69 41.65 -17.37
CA LYS A 250 15.74 40.25 -17.81
C LYS A 250 14.35 39.76 -18.21
N ILE A 251 14.23 39.14 -19.38
CA ILE A 251 13.01 38.51 -19.88
C ILE A 251 13.29 37.02 -20.06
N TYR A 252 12.35 36.18 -19.64
CA TYR A 252 12.38 34.73 -19.86
C TYR A 252 11.46 34.40 -21.03
N VAL A 253 11.99 33.68 -22.01
CA VAL A 253 11.21 33.22 -23.18
C VAL A 253 10.85 31.76 -22.96
N LEU A 254 9.56 31.47 -22.94
CA LEU A 254 8.98 30.13 -22.78
C LEU A 254 8.40 29.70 -24.11
N TYR A 255 9.06 28.79 -24.82
CA TYR A 255 8.54 28.24 -26.06
C TYR A 255 7.42 27.23 -25.78
N ALA A 256 6.30 27.38 -26.50
CA ALA A 256 5.29 26.35 -26.58
C ALA A 256 5.84 25.25 -27.50
N ASP A 257 6.48 24.23 -26.95
CA ASP A 257 6.74 23.01 -27.73
C ASP A 257 5.40 22.37 -28.08
N VAL A 258 4.94 22.63 -29.31
CA VAL A 258 3.94 21.83 -30.02
C VAL A 258 4.63 20.53 -30.42
N LEU A 259 4.88 19.65 -29.45
CA LEU A 259 4.98 18.23 -29.74
C LEU A 259 3.55 17.78 -30.08
N SER A 260 3.38 17.44 -31.36
CA SER A 260 2.19 16.86 -32.00
C SER A 260 1.32 16.07 -31.03
N ASP A 261 0.04 16.44 -30.97
CA ASP A 261 -1.08 15.67 -30.44
C ASP A 261 -0.76 14.87 -29.17
N CYS A 262 -0.82 15.56 -28.03
CA CYS A 262 -1.24 14.89 -26.81
C CYS A 262 -2.65 14.36 -27.12
N PRO A 263 -2.91 13.04 -27.19
CA PRO A 263 -4.18 12.53 -27.68
C PRO A 263 -5.30 13.13 -26.82
N SER A 264 -6.10 13.98 -27.46
CA SER A 264 -7.23 14.67 -26.83
C SER A 264 -8.41 13.74 -26.57
N ASP A 265 -8.33 12.49 -27.03
CA ASP A 265 -9.42 11.53 -26.94
C ASP A 265 -8.97 10.33 -26.10
N PHE A 266 -8.97 10.52 -24.79
CA PHE A 266 -9.26 9.43 -23.88
C PHE A 266 -10.28 9.94 -22.87
N GLU A 267 -11.56 9.77 -23.21
CA GLU A 267 -12.66 9.90 -22.27
C GLU A 267 -12.46 8.87 -21.14
N PHE A 268 -11.66 9.21 -20.14
CA PHE A 268 -11.77 8.58 -18.84
C PHE A 268 -12.91 9.26 -18.10
N SER A 269 -14.00 8.54 -17.93
CA SER A 269 -15.11 8.93 -17.06
C SER A 269 -14.58 9.31 -15.68
N ASP A 270 -14.65 10.60 -15.37
CA ASP A 270 -14.52 11.11 -14.01
C ASP A 270 -15.64 10.50 -13.15
N SER A 271 -15.33 9.46 -12.39
CA SER A 271 -16.12 9.02 -11.26
C SER A 271 -15.26 8.98 -9.99
N ASP A 272 -14.65 10.11 -9.67
CA ASP A 272 -14.10 10.37 -8.33
C ASP A 272 -14.38 11.83 -7.95
N SER A 273 -15.67 12.14 -7.77
CA SER A 273 -16.13 13.28 -6.98
C SER A 273 -16.88 12.76 -5.75
N ASP A 274 -16.37 13.15 -4.58
CA ASP A 274 -16.91 13.06 -3.21
C ASP A 274 -16.96 11.65 -2.58
N ASP A 275 -16.06 11.27 -1.65
CA ASP A 275 -15.73 11.80 -0.31
C ASP A 275 -16.74 11.37 0.78
N SER A 276 -16.20 11.00 1.94
CA SER A 276 -16.81 10.81 3.27
C SER A 276 -17.98 9.83 3.53
N ASP A 277 -17.95 9.32 4.76
CA ASP A 277 -19.07 8.76 5.50
C ASP A 277 -20.34 9.64 5.40
N ILE A 278 -21.36 9.14 4.69
CA ILE A 278 -22.79 9.28 5.00
C ILE A 278 -23.51 8.07 4.37
N ARG A 279 -24.33 7.37 5.17
CA ARG A 279 -25.17 6.25 4.71
C ARG A 279 -26.12 6.68 3.58
N PRO A 280 -26.37 5.85 2.54
CA PRO A 280 -27.58 6.02 1.75
C PRO A 280 -28.76 5.32 2.45
N SER A 281 -29.74 6.12 2.84
CA SER A 281 -31.12 5.67 3.02
C SER A 281 -31.70 5.22 1.67
N LYS A 282 -32.69 4.32 1.74
CA LYS A 282 -33.36 3.67 0.60
C LYS A 282 -33.82 4.67 -0.48
N ARG A 283 -33.40 4.52 -1.74
CA ARG A 283 -34.29 4.40 -2.93
C ARG A 283 -33.58 4.17 -4.28
N GLN A 284 -34.12 3.18 -5.00
CA GLN A 284 -34.18 2.92 -6.45
C GLN A 284 -32.93 3.05 -7.35
N ARG A 285 -32.39 1.87 -7.69
CA ARG A 285 -31.50 1.63 -8.85
C ARG A 285 -32.25 1.83 -10.16
N ARG A 286 -31.70 2.65 -11.05
CA ARG A 286 -31.94 2.56 -12.49
C ARG A 286 -30.64 2.12 -13.15
N ILE A 287 -30.77 1.12 -14.02
CA ILE A 287 -29.72 0.44 -14.77
C ILE A 287 -29.42 1.26 -16.03
N LEU A 288 -28.15 1.47 -16.36
CA LEU A 288 -27.71 1.73 -17.74
C LEU A 288 -26.61 0.72 -18.09
N SER A 289 -26.64 0.30 -19.34
CA SER A 289 -26.07 -0.91 -19.93
C SER A 289 -24.74 -0.63 -20.62
N ASP A 290 -23.73 -1.46 -20.33
CA ASP A 290 -22.46 -1.48 -21.06
C ASP A 290 -22.58 -2.43 -22.27
N SER A 291 -23.06 -1.88 -23.37
CA SER A 291 -22.81 -2.42 -24.72
C SER A 291 -21.90 -1.42 -25.42
N GLU A 292 -20.74 -1.87 -25.87
CA GLU A 292 -19.68 -1.19 -26.65
C GLU A 292 -18.36 -1.04 -25.89
N ALA A 293 -17.48 -2.03 -26.05
CA ALA A 293 -16.01 -1.88 -26.09
C ALA A 293 -15.37 -3.27 -26.35
N ASP A 294 -15.77 -3.91 -27.45
CA ASP A 294 -14.90 -4.81 -28.21
C ASP A 294 -14.42 -3.96 -29.40
N SER A 295 -13.25 -3.34 -29.27
CA SER A 295 -12.48 -2.86 -30.43
C SER A 295 -11.01 -2.73 -30.05
N ASP A 296 -10.20 -3.43 -30.84
CA ASP A 296 -8.74 -3.44 -30.83
C ASP A 296 -8.15 -2.03 -30.97
N GLU A 297 -7.14 -1.69 -30.17
CA GLU A 297 -6.21 -0.59 -30.51
C GLU A 297 -4.77 -0.94 -30.12
N GLU A 298 -3.92 -0.97 -31.15
CA GLU A 298 -2.48 -1.15 -31.15
C GLU A 298 -1.77 -0.01 -30.39
N TRP A 299 -0.82 -0.35 -29.51
CA TRP A 299 0.02 0.64 -28.84
C TRP A 299 1.34 0.80 -29.61
N ASN A 300 1.45 1.88 -30.40
CA ASN A 300 2.72 2.33 -30.98
C ASN A 300 3.54 3.14 -29.96
N ASP A 301 4.83 2.86 -29.91
CA ASP A 301 5.88 3.56 -29.15
C ASP A 301 6.04 5.03 -29.59
N ILE A 302 6.44 5.91 -28.66
CA ILE A 302 7.48 6.96 -28.84
C ILE A 302 7.97 7.42 -27.44
N ASP A 303 9.29 7.33 -27.25
CA ASP A 303 10.05 7.75 -26.07
C ASP A 303 10.24 9.29 -26.01
N ILE A 304 10.23 9.87 -24.80
CA ILE A 304 11.01 11.08 -24.46
C ILE A 304 11.69 10.87 -23.09
N VAL A 305 13.02 10.98 -23.07
CA VAL A 305 13.92 10.75 -21.94
C VAL A 305 14.18 12.06 -21.18
N PRO A 306 14.04 12.13 -19.84
CA PRO A 306 14.71 13.12 -19.01
C PRO A 306 15.98 12.56 -18.34
N SER A 307 16.97 13.44 -18.21
CA SER A 307 18.36 13.18 -17.83
C SER A 307 18.59 12.55 -16.44
N LEU A 308 19.82 12.11 -16.19
CA LEU A 308 20.24 11.12 -15.19
C LEU A 308 20.20 11.55 -13.71
N GLU A 309 19.81 12.77 -13.34
CA GLU A 309 20.00 13.29 -11.97
C GLU A 309 18.77 13.18 -11.04
N ASP A 310 17.58 12.83 -11.54
CA ASP A 310 16.32 12.96 -10.77
C ASP A 310 15.88 11.72 -9.96
N TYR A 311 16.68 10.66 -9.81
CA TYR A 311 16.16 9.35 -9.34
C TYR A 311 16.55 8.88 -7.92
N SER A 312 17.22 9.68 -7.09
CA SER A 312 17.76 9.16 -5.81
C SER A 312 16.83 9.19 -4.58
N ARG A 313 15.59 9.71 -4.59
CA ARG A 313 14.88 9.96 -3.31
C ARG A 313 13.42 9.49 -3.21
N ASN A 314 13.17 8.17 -3.28
CA ASN A 314 12.09 7.52 -2.49
C ASN A 314 11.99 6.00 -2.73
N SER A 315 12.79 5.21 -2.01
CA SER A 315 12.76 3.75 -2.07
C SER A 315 12.54 3.13 -0.69
N ARG A 316 11.48 2.30 -0.54
CA ARG A 316 11.46 1.13 0.38
C ARG A 316 12.10 -0.10 -0.30
N VAL A 317 13.07 0.19 -1.16
CA VAL A 317 14.06 -0.71 -1.73
C VAL A 317 15.39 -0.09 -1.28
N PRO A 318 16.41 -0.86 -0.85
CA PRO A 318 17.65 -0.28 -0.40
C PRO A 318 18.21 0.68 -1.47
N ASN A 319 18.39 1.94 -1.10
CA ASN A 319 18.95 2.96 -1.98
C ASN A 319 20.47 2.72 -2.04
N PHE A 320 20.98 2.30 -3.19
CA PHE A 320 22.41 2.18 -3.45
C PHE A 320 22.92 3.52 -4.00
N GLU A 321 23.02 4.55 -3.15
CA GLU A 321 23.92 5.66 -3.45
C GLU A 321 25.35 5.09 -3.38
N CYS A 322 25.96 4.95 -4.56
CA CYS A 322 27.37 4.61 -4.70
C CYS A 322 28.17 5.88 -4.46
N ASP A 323 29.04 5.87 -3.46
CA ASP A 323 30.21 6.75 -3.50
C ASP A 323 30.94 6.48 -4.83
N PRO A 324 31.54 7.50 -5.49
CA PRO A 324 32.38 7.24 -6.65
C PRO A 324 33.36 6.13 -6.25
N PRO A 325 33.45 5.02 -7.01
CA PRO A 325 34.30 3.92 -6.62
C PRO A 325 35.71 4.50 -6.48
N SER A 326 36.24 4.53 -5.26
CA SER A 326 37.69 4.53 -5.07
C SER A 326 38.18 3.44 -6.00
N ILE A 327 39.03 3.74 -6.98
CA ILE A 327 39.49 2.80 -8.01
C ILE A 327 39.85 1.48 -7.29
N VAL A 328 38.93 0.51 -7.32
CA VAL A 328 39.13 -0.77 -6.64
C VAL A 328 39.68 -1.68 -7.71
N ASP A 329 40.81 -2.33 -7.44
CA ASP A 329 41.30 -3.39 -8.29
C ASP A 329 40.19 -4.42 -8.49
N TRP A 330 39.66 -4.47 -9.71
CA TRP A 330 38.65 -5.43 -10.08
C TRP A 330 39.26 -6.84 -9.96
N LYS A 331 38.51 -7.74 -9.32
CA LYS A 331 38.89 -9.15 -9.19
C LYS A 331 37.83 -10.01 -9.85
N GLU A 332 38.28 -10.95 -10.68
CA GLU A 332 37.41 -11.97 -11.28
C GLU A 332 36.51 -12.62 -10.22
N VAL A 333 35.25 -12.83 -10.58
CA VAL A 333 34.27 -13.48 -9.70
C VAL A 333 34.35 -14.98 -9.87
N THR A 334 34.71 -15.67 -8.80
CA THR A 334 34.81 -17.14 -8.80
C THR A 334 33.46 -17.79 -8.45
N THR A 335 33.32 -19.08 -8.76
CA THR A 335 32.15 -19.87 -8.30
C THR A 335 32.01 -19.86 -6.77
N ASN A 336 33.13 -19.82 -6.03
CA ASN A 336 33.10 -19.74 -4.58
C ASN A 336 32.56 -18.39 -4.10
N ASP A 337 32.94 -17.29 -4.76
CA ASP A 337 32.38 -15.96 -4.46
C ASP A 337 30.87 -15.94 -4.70
N MET A 338 30.38 -16.51 -5.81
CA MET A 338 28.95 -16.57 -6.09
C MET A 338 28.18 -17.41 -5.06
N LYS A 339 28.73 -18.55 -4.62
CA LYS A 339 28.12 -19.35 -3.55
C LYS A 339 27.99 -18.57 -2.25
N LYS A 340 29.05 -17.85 -1.86
CA LYS A 340 29.04 -16.97 -0.68
C LYS A 340 28.03 -15.83 -0.84
N PHE A 341 28.04 -15.14 -1.98
CA PHE A 341 27.13 -14.05 -2.29
C PHE A 341 25.66 -14.47 -2.21
N LEU A 342 25.29 -15.58 -2.87
CA LEU A 342 23.93 -16.13 -2.82
C LEU A 342 23.55 -16.60 -1.42
N GLY A 343 24.48 -17.23 -0.69
CA GLY A 343 24.27 -17.63 0.71
C GLY A 343 23.98 -16.44 1.62
N LEU A 344 24.69 -15.33 1.44
CA LEU A 344 24.43 -14.08 2.16
C LEU A 344 23.07 -13.48 1.79
N LEU A 345 22.67 -13.48 0.51
CA LEU A 345 21.34 -13.01 0.10
C LEU A 345 20.20 -13.83 0.74
N VAL A 346 20.34 -15.15 0.81
CA VAL A 346 19.39 -16.02 1.50
C VAL A 346 19.32 -15.67 2.99
N LEU A 347 20.47 -15.48 3.63
CA LEU A 347 20.55 -15.09 5.04
C LEU A 347 19.93 -13.71 5.31
N MET A 348 20.15 -12.73 4.43
CA MET A 348 19.50 -11.40 4.50
C MET A 348 17.97 -11.50 4.44
N GLY A 349 17.44 -12.50 3.73
CA GLY A 349 16.00 -12.80 3.71
C GLY A 349 15.47 -13.23 5.08
N GLN A 350 16.29 -13.93 5.87
CA GLN A 350 15.95 -14.42 7.22
C GLN A 350 16.21 -13.36 8.30
N THR A 351 17.36 -12.69 8.28
CA THR A 351 17.81 -11.74 9.31
C THR A 351 17.67 -10.29 8.84
N LYS A 352 16.44 -9.84 8.55
CA LYS A 352 16.22 -8.53 7.90
C LYS A 352 16.72 -7.35 8.74
N LYS A 353 17.66 -6.58 8.20
CA LYS A 353 18.08 -5.25 8.70
C LYS A 353 17.33 -4.12 7.98
N THR A 354 17.19 -2.97 8.63
CA THR A 354 16.59 -1.75 8.07
C THR A 354 17.48 -1.13 7.00
N CYS A 355 18.79 -1.07 7.27
CA CYS A 355 19.82 -0.69 6.31
C CYS A 355 20.64 -1.93 5.96
N TRP A 356 20.86 -2.16 4.66
CA TRP A 356 21.63 -3.31 4.21
C TRP A 356 23.12 -3.19 4.56
N ARG A 357 23.64 -1.97 4.75
CA ARG A 357 25.03 -1.79 5.19
C ARG A 357 25.28 -2.33 6.60
N ASP A 358 24.24 -2.40 7.43
CA ASP A 358 24.32 -2.86 8.82
C ASP A 358 24.65 -4.35 8.92
N TYR A 359 24.45 -5.12 7.85
CA TYR A 359 24.93 -6.50 7.80
C TYR A 359 26.45 -6.61 7.99
N TRP A 360 27.20 -5.56 7.63
CA TRP A 360 28.64 -5.47 7.86
C TRP A 360 29.03 -4.52 8.99
N SER A 361 28.08 -4.14 9.85
CA SER A 361 28.37 -3.31 11.02
C SER A 361 29.24 -4.06 12.02
N THR A 362 30.15 -3.32 12.64
CA THR A 362 31.00 -3.74 13.77
C THR A 362 30.47 -3.26 15.12
N ASP A 363 29.31 -2.58 15.13
CA ASP A 363 28.64 -2.17 16.37
C ASP A 363 28.07 -3.41 17.08
N PRO A 364 28.47 -3.69 18.34
CA PRO A 364 28.00 -4.84 19.11
C PRO A 364 26.48 -4.97 19.24
N LEU A 365 25.72 -3.88 19.11
CA LEU A 365 24.26 -3.89 19.21
C LEU A 365 23.57 -4.42 17.95
N VAL A 366 24.25 -4.41 16.81
CA VAL A 366 23.67 -4.78 15.52
C VAL A 366 24.52 -5.76 14.72
N GLU A 367 25.74 -6.07 15.15
CA GLU A 367 26.65 -6.94 14.43
C GLU A 367 26.04 -8.32 14.17
N ILE A 368 26.28 -8.83 12.96
CA ILE A 368 26.01 -10.22 12.62
C ILE A 368 27.32 -10.77 12.05
N PRO A 369 28.19 -11.37 12.90
CA PRO A 369 29.59 -11.65 12.54
C PRO A 369 29.77 -12.50 11.29
N ILE A 370 28.79 -13.33 10.91
CA ILE A 370 28.89 -14.21 9.74
C ILE A 370 29.02 -13.45 8.42
N PHE A 371 28.45 -12.24 8.29
CA PHE A 371 28.52 -11.43 7.07
C PHE A 371 29.96 -10.98 6.76
N PRO A 372 30.64 -10.19 7.61
CA PRO A 372 32.02 -9.77 7.37
C PRO A 372 33.02 -10.94 7.36
N LYS A 373 32.74 -12.03 8.10
CA LYS A 373 33.56 -13.26 8.07
C LYS A 373 33.48 -13.99 6.72
N THR A 374 32.33 -13.95 6.05
CA THR A 374 32.10 -14.69 4.79
C THR A 374 32.63 -13.95 3.57
N MET A 375 32.32 -12.65 3.48
CA MET A 375 32.67 -11.78 2.35
C MET A 375 32.76 -10.34 2.85
N SER A 376 33.75 -9.56 2.41
CA SER A 376 33.82 -8.15 2.79
C SER A 376 32.66 -7.34 2.17
N ARG A 377 32.27 -6.23 2.82
CA ARG A 377 31.22 -5.34 2.32
C ARG A 377 31.49 -4.89 0.89
N MET A 378 32.72 -4.45 0.63
CA MET A 378 33.15 -3.99 -0.68
C MET A 378 33.03 -5.07 -1.76
N ARG A 379 33.42 -6.33 -1.45
CA ARG A 379 33.30 -7.43 -2.42
C ARG A 379 31.84 -7.76 -2.70
N PHE A 380 30.98 -7.73 -1.69
CA PHE A 380 29.55 -7.91 -1.85
C PHE A 380 28.95 -6.79 -2.73
N GLU A 381 29.26 -5.53 -2.45
CA GLU A 381 28.83 -4.36 -3.25
C GLU A 381 29.27 -4.46 -4.70
N GLN A 382 30.53 -4.84 -4.96
CA GLN A 382 31.03 -5.06 -6.32
C GLN A 382 30.21 -6.12 -7.06
N ILE A 383 30.06 -7.32 -6.47
CA ILE A 383 29.30 -8.41 -7.12
C ILE A 383 27.85 -7.96 -7.33
N PHE A 384 27.21 -7.36 -6.33
CA PHE A 384 25.83 -6.91 -6.39
C PHE A 384 25.60 -5.86 -7.49
N THR A 385 26.52 -4.92 -7.65
CA THR A 385 26.42 -3.81 -8.61
C THR A 385 26.57 -4.28 -10.06
N PHE A 386 27.49 -5.21 -10.30
CA PHE A 386 27.81 -5.73 -11.64
C PHE A 386 27.20 -7.10 -11.91
N PHE A 387 26.20 -7.52 -11.12
CA PHE A 387 25.56 -8.81 -11.30
C PHE A 387 24.73 -8.85 -12.58
N HIS A 388 25.14 -9.70 -13.52
CA HIS A 388 24.49 -9.90 -14.81
C HIS A 388 24.23 -11.39 -15.06
N LEU A 389 23.11 -11.69 -15.70
CA LEU A 389 22.63 -13.07 -15.96
C LEU A 389 22.51 -13.41 -17.44
N SER A 390 22.82 -12.44 -18.30
CA SER A 390 22.72 -12.55 -19.75
C SER A 390 23.85 -11.75 -20.38
N ASP A 391 24.38 -12.25 -21.50
CA ASP A 391 25.30 -11.49 -22.33
C ASP A 391 24.52 -10.40 -23.09
N ASN A 392 24.96 -9.15 -22.98
CA ASN A 392 24.34 -8.02 -23.67
C ASN A 392 24.68 -7.99 -25.16
N VAL A 393 25.81 -8.57 -25.59
CA VAL A 393 26.27 -8.58 -26.98
C VAL A 393 25.42 -9.54 -27.82
N GLU A 394 25.09 -10.70 -27.28
CA GLU A 394 24.28 -11.70 -27.98
C GLU A 394 22.80 -11.29 -28.11
N ASN A 395 22.32 -10.38 -27.26
CA ASN A 395 20.89 -10.07 -27.10
C ASN A 395 20.50 -8.65 -27.57
N VAL A 396 21.36 -7.97 -28.33
CA VAL A 396 21.13 -6.59 -28.81
C VAL A 396 19.81 -6.43 -29.58
N LEU A 397 19.37 -7.47 -30.31
CA LEU A 397 18.17 -7.46 -31.14
C LEU A 397 16.96 -8.17 -30.49
N SER A 398 17.04 -8.54 -29.21
CA SER A 398 15.96 -9.30 -28.58
C SER A 398 14.70 -8.45 -28.38
N THR A 399 13.56 -8.95 -28.86
CA THR A 399 12.23 -8.36 -28.60
C THR A 399 11.66 -8.77 -27.25
N ASP A 400 12.28 -9.74 -26.56
CA ASP A 400 11.87 -10.20 -25.25
C ASP A 400 12.30 -9.21 -24.16
N ARG A 401 11.34 -8.50 -23.57
CA ARG A 401 11.58 -7.55 -22.47
C ARG A 401 12.20 -8.17 -21.21
N LEU A 402 12.22 -9.50 -21.08
CA LEU A 402 12.85 -10.22 -19.97
C LEU A 402 14.21 -10.83 -20.31
N TYR A 403 14.80 -10.56 -21.49
CA TYR A 403 16.04 -11.20 -21.96
C TYR A 403 17.16 -11.20 -20.91
N LYS A 404 17.32 -10.09 -20.16
CA LYS A 404 18.36 -9.93 -19.13
C LYS A 404 18.30 -10.97 -18.00
N ILE A 405 17.13 -11.55 -17.76
CA ILE A 405 16.92 -12.56 -16.71
C ILE A 405 16.45 -13.90 -17.30
N ARG A 406 16.29 -14.00 -18.62
CA ARG A 406 15.71 -15.15 -19.30
C ARG A 406 16.45 -16.46 -18.98
N PRO A 407 17.80 -16.53 -19.02
CA PRO A 407 18.51 -17.77 -18.70
C PRO A 407 18.21 -18.29 -17.29
N LEU A 408 18.12 -17.37 -16.31
CA LEU A 408 17.77 -17.74 -14.94
C LEU A 408 16.30 -18.14 -14.82
N LEU A 409 15.40 -17.40 -15.45
CA LEU A 409 13.97 -17.71 -15.42
C LEU A 409 13.69 -19.10 -15.99
N ASP A 410 14.26 -19.42 -17.16
CA ASP A 410 14.03 -20.70 -17.83
C ASP A 410 14.62 -21.86 -16.99
N TYR A 411 15.79 -21.64 -16.38
CA TYR A 411 16.37 -22.60 -15.44
C TYR A 411 15.45 -22.84 -14.23
N VAL A 412 14.96 -21.77 -13.59
CA VAL A 412 14.09 -21.88 -12.42
C VAL A 412 12.77 -22.55 -12.77
N ILE A 413 12.13 -22.15 -13.87
CA ILE A 413 10.87 -22.75 -14.35
C ILE A 413 11.08 -24.25 -14.64
N SER A 414 12.14 -24.61 -15.34
CA SER A 414 12.49 -26.01 -15.61
C SER A 414 12.68 -26.82 -14.32
N LYS A 415 13.33 -26.25 -13.31
CA LYS A 415 13.51 -26.91 -12.01
C LYS A 415 12.21 -27.00 -11.21
N SER A 416 11.38 -25.96 -11.22
CA SER A 416 10.04 -25.99 -10.61
C SER A 416 9.18 -27.11 -11.19
N GLN A 417 9.25 -27.34 -12.50
CA GLN A 417 8.46 -28.37 -13.17
C GLN A 417 9.01 -29.80 -12.97
N SER A 418 10.34 -29.97 -12.87
CA SER A 418 10.99 -31.30 -12.85
C SER A 418 11.27 -31.86 -11.45
N MET A 419 11.36 -31.01 -10.43
CA MET A 419 11.78 -31.42 -9.08
C MET A 419 10.63 -31.91 -8.20
N TYR A 420 9.38 -31.60 -8.55
CA TYR A 420 8.21 -31.92 -7.74
C TYR A 420 7.04 -32.35 -8.61
N VAL A 421 6.42 -33.48 -8.25
CA VAL A 421 5.16 -33.93 -8.87
C VAL A 421 4.03 -33.45 -7.97
N PRO A 422 3.21 -32.48 -8.41
CA PRO A 422 2.16 -31.95 -7.57
C PRO A 422 1.04 -32.95 -7.34
N LYS A 423 0.37 -32.81 -6.18
CA LYS A 423 -0.90 -33.48 -5.90
C LYS A 423 -2.01 -32.94 -6.81
N GLN A 424 -3.20 -33.53 -6.73
CA GLN A 424 -4.30 -33.21 -7.62
C GLN A 424 -4.73 -31.73 -7.55
N GLN A 425 -4.72 -31.12 -6.37
CA GLN A 425 -5.25 -29.76 -6.15
C GLN A 425 -4.19 -28.69 -6.40
N LEU A 426 -4.46 -27.81 -7.36
CA LEU A 426 -3.61 -26.68 -7.74
C LEU A 426 -4.35 -25.35 -7.54
N SER A 427 -3.62 -24.27 -7.31
CA SER A 427 -4.13 -22.90 -7.23
C SER A 427 -3.48 -22.03 -8.28
N LEU A 428 -4.27 -21.31 -9.07
CA LEU A 428 -3.80 -20.30 -10.03
C LEU A 428 -4.14 -18.89 -9.50
N ASP A 429 -3.12 -18.07 -9.27
CA ASP A 429 -3.28 -16.70 -8.76
C ASP A 429 -2.11 -15.78 -9.19
N GLU A 430 -2.22 -14.49 -8.90
CA GLU A 430 -1.13 -13.52 -9.08
C GLU A 430 -0.34 -13.23 -7.80
N ALA A 431 0.98 -13.21 -7.94
CA ALA A 431 1.93 -12.61 -7.01
C ALA A 431 2.44 -11.26 -7.52
N MET A 432 2.87 -10.41 -6.59
CA MET A 432 3.44 -9.11 -6.87
C MET A 432 4.83 -9.01 -6.25
N ILE A 433 5.86 -8.86 -7.08
CA ILE A 433 7.23 -8.57 -6.63
C ILE A 433 7.37 -7.05 -6.48
N PRO A 434 7.61 -6.52 -5.27
CA PRO A 434 7.69 -5.07 -5.05
C PRO A 434 8.78 -4.43 -5.91
N TRP A 435 8.39 -3.45 -6.73
CA TRP A 435 9.33 -2.71 -7.56
C TRP A 435 8.83 -1.29 -7.80
N ARG A 436 9.69 -0.30 -7.53
CA ARG A 436 9.38 1.13 -7.74
C ARG A 436 10.26 1.79 -8.81
N GLY A 437 11.35 1.15 -9.22
CA GLY A 437 12.27 1.69 -10.21
C GLY A 437 11.69 1.82 -11.62
N ARG A 438 12.55 2.27 -12.54
CA ARG A 438 12.24 2.37 -13.97
C ARG A 438 12.15 0.98 -14.58
N LEU A 439 10.96 0.59 -15.01
CA LEU A 439 10.72 -0.69 -15.69
C LEU A 439 9.48 -0.53 -16.57
N LYS A 440 9.60 -0.87 -17.87
CA LYS A 440 8.54 -0.65 -18.87
C LYS A 440 7.23 -1.40 -18.54
N PHE A 441 7.32 -2.53 -17.84
CA PHE A 441 6.18 -3.42 -17.54
C PHE A 441 5.82 -3.48 -16.05
N LYS A 442 6.19 -2.45 -15.29
CA LYS A 442 5.73 -2.29 -13.90
C LYS A 442 4.20 -2.15 -13.88
N THR A 443 3.55 -2.92 -13.03
CA THR A 443 2.09 -2.89 -12.85
C THR A 443 1.70 -2.09 -11.61
N TYR A 444 0.52 -1.47 -11.65
CA TYR A 444 -0.11 -0.81 -10.51
C TYR A 444 -1.40 -1.54 -10.13
N ASN A 445 -1.53 -1.95 -8.87
CA ASN A 445 -2.75 -2.53 -8.33
C ASN A 445 -3.13 -1.84 -7.02
N PRO A 446 -4.10 -0.91 -7.02
CA PRO A 446 -4.46 -0.12 -5.84
C PRO A 446 -5.04 -0.97 -4.70
N ALA A 447 -5.58 -2.14 -5.01
CA ALA A 447 -6.21 -3.04 -4.05
C ALA A 447 -5.20 -3.94 -3.29
N LYS A 448 -3.92 -3.93 -3.67
CA LYS A 448 -2.86 -4.73 -3.02
C LYS A 448 -1.99 -3.84 -2.13
N ILE A 449 -1.46 -4.41 -1.04
CA ILE A 449 -0.54 -3.72 -0.11
C ILE A 449 0.68 -3.17 -0.87
N THR A 450 1.25 -4.01 -1.72
CA THR A 450 2.28 -3.62 -2.69
C THR A 450 1.60 -3.10 -3.95
N LYS A 451 1.38 -1.79 -3.99
CA LYS A 451 0.67 -1.16 -5.11
C LYS A 451 1.44 -1.17 -6.43
N TYR A 452 2.77 -1.07 -6.38
CA TYR A 452 3.63 -1.04 -7.56
C TYR A 452 4.57 -2.24 -7.55
N GLY A 453 4.63 -2.97 -8.67
CA GLY A 453 5.52 -4.11 -8.75
C GLY A 453 5.49 -4.85 -10.09
N ILE A 454 6.24 -5.94 -10.12
CA ILE A 454 6.26 -6.89 -11.24
C ILE A 454 5.20 -7.94 -10.95
N LEU A 455 4.22 -8.04 -11.83
CA LEU A 455 3.16 -9.03 -11.75
C LEU A 455 3.69 -10.39 -12.21
N VAL A 456 3.45 -11.42 -11.41
CA VAL A 456 3.80 -12.82 -11.72
C VAL A 456 2.56 -13.67 -11.54
N ARG A 457 2.19 -14.43 -12.55
CA ARG A 457 1.09 -15.41 -12.46
C ARG A 457 1.67 -16.76 -12.13
N MET A 458 1.12 -17.46 -11.14
CA MET A 458 1.73 -18.67 -10.62
C MET A 458 0.69 -19.78 -10.43
N VAL A 459 1.10 -21.01 -10.71
CA VAL A 459 0.38 -22.23 -10.32
C VAL A 459 1.13 -22.88 -9.18
N CYS A 460 0.44 -23.03 -8.06
CA CYS A 460 0.99 -23.64 -6.85
C CYS A 460 0.20 -24.88 -6.44
N GLU A 461 0.87 -25.86 -5.85
CA GLU A 461 0.20 -27.01 -5.23
C GLU A 461 -0.43 -26.60 -3.90
N SER A 462 -1.69 -27.00 -3.68
CA SER A 462 -2.53 -26.43 -2.61
C SER A 462 -2.09 -26.77 -1.18
N GLU A 463 -1.47 -27.92 -0.95
CA GLU A 463 -1.11 -28.39 0.38
C GLU A 463 0.27 -27.89 0.82
N SER A 464 1.27 -27.96 -0.07
CA SER A 464 2.66 -27.54 0.21
C SER A 464 2.92 -26.06 -0.07
N GLY A 465 2.11 -25.43 -0.92
CA GLY A 465 2.41 -24.09 -1.47
C GLY A 465 3.55 -24.07 -2.48
N TYR A 466 4.02 -25.24 -2.94
CA TYR A 466 5.09 -25.34 -3.92
C TYR A 466 4.70 -24.68 -5.24
N ILE A 467 5.58 -23.83 -5.79
CA ILE A 467 5.38 -23.16 -7.08
C ILE A 467 5.72 -24.15 -8.20
N CYS A 468 4.69 -24.69 -8.83
CA CYS A 468 4.80 -25.68 -9.89
C CYS A 468 5.22 -25.03 -11.22
N ASN A 469 4.59 -23.90 -11.57
CA ASN A 469 4.91 -23.13 -12.77
C ASN A 469 4.56 -21.65 -12.58
N PHE A 470 5.19 -20.74 -13.32
CA PHE A 470 4.85 -19.32 -13.28
C PHE A 470 5.23 -18.56 -14.57
N GLU A 471 4.57 -17.43 -14.80
CA GLU A 471 4.85 -16.52 -15.91
C GLU A 471 4.95 -15.07 -15.39
N VAL A 472 6.04 -14.39 -15.75
CA VAL A 472 6.26 -12.98 -15.44
C VAL A 472 5.58 -12.12 -16.49
N TYR A 473 4.76 -11.17 -16.07
CA TYR A 473 4.14 -10.21 -16.98
C TYR A 473 5.19 -9.23 -17.53
N SER A 474 5.39 -9.25 -18.84
CA SER A 474 6.38 -8.43 -19.55
C SER A 474 5.78 -7.17 -20.20
N GLY A 475 4.50 -6.86 -19.93
CA GLY A 475 3.83 -5.69 -20.54
C GLY A 475 3.47 -5.89 -22.01
N VAL A 476 3.61 -7.11 -22.53
CA VAL A 476 3.10 -7.51 -23.84
C VAL A 476 1.71 -8.10 -23.64
N GLY A 477 0.73 -7.56 -24.36
CA GLY A 477 -0.65 -8.04 -24.29
C GLY A 477 -0.75 -9.49 -24.75
N LYS A 478 -1.35 -10.34 -23.91
CA LYS A 478 -1.79 -11.69 -24.27
C LYS A 478 -3.23 -11.84 -23.86
N LYS A 479 -4.01 -12.60 -24.63
CA LYS A 479 -5.38 -12.92 -24.19
C LYS A 479 -5.30 -13.69 -22.89
N LEU A 480 -6.25 -13.44 -21.98
CA LEU A 480 -6.27 -14.11 -20.68
C LEU A 480 -6.35 -15.63 -20.84
N GLU A 481 -7.13 -16.11 -21.80
CA GLU A 481 -7.25 -17.53 -22.13
C GLU A 481 -5.90 -18.14 -22.53
N GLU A 482 -5.15 -17.49 -23.43
CA GLU A 482 -3.81 -17.93 -23.83
C GLU A 482 -2.84 -17.98 -22.65
N THR A 483 -2.94 -17.02 -21.73
CA THR A 483 -2.11 -16.97 -20.51
C THR A 483 -2.46 -18.10 -19.54
N ILE A 484 -3.75 -18.43 -19.39
CA ILE A 484 -4.18 -19.57 -18.55
C ILE A 484 -3.67 -20.87 -19.15
N LEU A 485 -3.82 -21.03 -20.46
CA LEU A 485 -3.38 -22.22 -21.18
C LEU A 485 -1.86 -22.37 -21.14
N SER A 486 -1.08 -21.30 -21.35
CA SER A 486 0.40 -21.36 -21.30
C SER A 486 0.92 -21.81 -19.94
N ILE A 487 0.35 -21.27 -18.86
CA ILE A 487 0.80 -21.59 -17.50
C ILE A 487 0.39 -23.01 -17.09
N LEU A 488 -0.78 -23.48 -17.53
CA LEU A 488 -1.29 -24.82 -17.20
C LEU A 488 -0.86 -25.93 -18.16
N GLN A 489 -0.29 -25.59 -19.32
CA GLN A 489 0.10 -26.55 -20.36
C GLN A 489 0.94 -27.73 -19.83
N PRO A 490 1.93 -27.54 -18.93
CA PRO A 490 2.72 -28.65 -18.40
C PRO A 490 1.90 -29.69 -17.62
N TYR A 491 0.69 -29.34 -17.19
CA TYR A 491 -0.20 -30.17 -16.37
C TYR A 491 -1.39 -30.74 -17.15
N PHE A 492 -1.44 -30.53 -18.47
CA PHE A 492 -2.47 -31.13 -19.31
C PHE A 492 -2.38 -32.65 -19.30
N GLY A 493 -3.52 -33.32 -19.31
CA GLY A 493 -3.58 -34.78 -19.31
C GLY A 493 -3.69 -35.43 -17.93
N PHE A 494 -3.35 -34.72 -16.85
CA PHE A 494 -3.20 -35.29 -15.51
C PHE A 494 -4.43 -35.20 -14.60
N ASN A 495 -5.54 -34.60 -15.06
CA ASN A 495 -6.78 -34.43 -14.27
C ASN A 495 -6.59 -33.64 -12.97
N HIS A 496 -5.69 -32.65 -12.99
CA HIS A 496 -5.56 -31.70 -11.88
C HIS A 496 -6.83 -30.87 -11.69
N HIS A 497 -7.07 -30.48 -10.45
CA HIS A 497 -8.16 -29.64 -10.00
C HIS A 497 -7.60 -28.25 -9.68
N VAL A 498 -7.82 -27.29 -10.59
CA VAL A 498 -7.30 -25.94 -10.50
C VAL A 498 -8.34 -25.02 -9.86
N TYR A 499 -8.00 -24.44 -8.72
CA TYR A 499 -8.78 -23.43 -8.04
C TYR A 499 -8.28 -22.04 -8.43
N GLN A 500 -9.18 -21.17 -8.89
CA GLN A 500 -8.81 -19.85 -9.43
C GLN A 500 -9.86 -18.79 -9.11
N ASP A 501 -9.44 -17.51 -9.01
CA ASP A 501 -10.36 -16.39 -8.75
C ASP A 501 -11.22 -16.05 -9.99
N ASN A 502 -12.25 -15.22 -9.77
CA ASN A 502 -13.13 -14.62 -10.75
C ASN A 502 -12.43 -13.90 -11.91
N TYR A 503 -11.17 -13.48 -11.73
CA TYR A 503 -10.38 -12.89 -12.80
C TYR A 503 -10.18 -13.90 -13.93
N TYR A 504 -9.82 -15.14 -13.59
CA TYR A 504 -9.46 -16.24 -14.50
C TYR A 504 -10.64 -17.05 -15.01
N ASN A 505 -11.71 -17.18 -14.21
CA ASN A 505 -12.84 -18.05 -14.58
C ASN A 505 -13.67 -17.50 -15.76
N ASN A 506 -13.82 -18.33 -16.79
CA ASN A 506 -14.69 -18.14 -17.95
C ASN A 506 -15.26 -19.50 -18.40
N VAL A 507 -16.52 -19.53 -18.83
CA VAL A 507 -17.19 -20.74 -19.34
C VAL A 507 -16.50 -21.33 -20.58
N SER A 508 -16.01 -20.50 -21.51
CA SER A 508 -15.30 -20.98 -22.71
C SER A 508 -13.98 -21.66 -22.32
N THR A 509 -13.18 -20.96 -21.51
CA THR A 509 -11.88 -21.43 -21.05
C THR A 509 -12.01 -22.69 -20.19
N ALA A 510 -13.04 -22.78 -19.34
CA ALA A 510 -13.33 -24.01 -18.58
C ALA A 510 -13.66 -25.20 -19.49
N SER A 511 -14.30 -24.97 -20.64
CA SER A 511 -14.57 -26.02 -21.64
C SER A 511 -13.27 -26.51 -22.29
N ILE A 512 -12.37 -25.59 -22.64
CA ILE A 512 -11.07 -25.92 -23.24
C ILE A 512 -10.18 -26.66 -22.23
N LEU A 513 -10.12 -26.21 -20.98
CA LEU A 513 -9.35 -26.87 -19.93
C LEU A 513 -9.88 -28.29 -19.67
N LEU A 514 -11.20 -28.47 -19.67
CA LEU A 514 -11.81 -29.79 -19.53
C LEU A 514 -11.41 -30.74 -20.67
N GLN A 515 -11.34 -30.27 -21.92
CA GLN A 515 -10.84 -31.06 -23.05
C GLN A 515 -9.37 -31.47 -22.87
N ASN A 516 -8.58 -30.61 -22.23
CA ASN A 516 -7.17 -30.87 -21.89
C ASN A 516 -6.98 -31.65 -20.56
N LYS A 517 -8.05 -32.27 -20.04
CA LYS A 517 -8.05 -33.00 -18.77
C LYS A 517 -7.55 -32.14 -17.59
N ILE A 518 -7.97 -30.88 -17.54
CA ILE A 518 -7.86 -30.00 -16.39
C ILE A 518 -9.27 -29.67 -15.91
N ARG A 519 -9.52 -29.82 -14.60
CA ARG A 519 -10.76 -29.38 -13.99
C ARG A 519 -10.55 -28.05 -13.26
N VAL A 520 -11.58 -27.23 -13.21
CA VAL A 520 -11.53 -25.89 -12.60
C VAL A 520 -12.63 -25.70 -11.58
N CYS A 521 -12.36 -24.87 -10.57
CA CYS A 521 -13.36 -24.38 -9.64
C CYS A 521 -13.04 -22.98 -9.18
N GLY A 522 -14.07 -22.14 -9.03
CA GLY A 522 -13.91 -20.84 -8.41
C GLY A 522 -15.10 -19.92 -8.61
N THR A 523 -14.93 -18.67 -8.20
CA THR A 523 -15.91 -17.61 -8.41
C THR A 523 -15.88 -17.17 -9.88
N ILE A 524 -17.01 -16.71 -10.43
CA ILE A 524 -17.09 -16.25 -11.83
C ILE A 524 -17.88 -14.95 -11.92
N ARG A 525 -17.45 -14.02 -12.78
CA ARG A 525 -18.17 -12.75 -13.03
C ARG A 525 -19.35 -12.99 -13.97
N GLU A 526 -20.40 -12.18 -13.86
CA GLU A 526 -21.63 -12.34 -14.65
C GLU A 526 -21.37 -12.28 -16.17
N ASN A 527 -20.47 -11.42 -16.61
CA ASN A 527 -20.11 -11.22 -18.01
C ASN A 527 -19.09 -12.24 -18.56
N ARG A 528 -18.83 -13.35 -17.86
CA ARG A 528 -17.85 -14.39 -18.27
C ARG A 528 -18.52 -15.65 -18.83
N GLY A 529 -19.60 -15.45 -19.58
CA GLY A 529 -20.32 -16.54 -20.27
C GLY A 529 -21.46 -17.19 -19.47
N LEU A 530 -21.99 -16.53 -18.43
CA LEU A 530 -23.15 -17.07 -17.71
C LEU A 530 -24.42 -17.01 -18.58
N PRO A 531 -25.23 -18.09 -18.62
CA PRO A 531 -26.51 -18.06 -19.34
C PRO A 531 -27.49 -17.04 -18.75
N LYS A 532 -28.20 -16.31 -19.62
CA LYS A 532 -29.26 -15.35 -19.23
C LYS A 532 -30.30 -15.98 -18.29
N LEU A 533 -30.68 -17.23 -18.56
CA LEU A 533 -31.60 -18.00 -17.71
C LEU A 533 -31.11 -18.11 -16.25
N LEU A 534 -29.82 -18.34 -16.02
CA LEU A 534 -29.27 -18.44 -14.67
C LEU A 534 -29.26 -17.06 -13.99
N ILE A 535 -28.92 -16.01 -14.74
CA ILE A 535 -28.92 -14.63 -14.24
C ILE A 535 -30.33 -14.22 -13.81
N GLU A 536 -31.35 -14.51 -14.63
CA GLU A 536 -32.76 -14.22 -14.33
C GLU A 536 -33.25 -14.99 -13.10
N LYS A 537 -33.02 -16.31 -13.03
CA LYS A 537 -33.36 -17.13 -11.86
C LYS A 537 -32.70 -16.61 -10.58
N SER A 538 -31.49 -16.03 -10.69
CA SER A 538 -30.72 -15.53 -9.55
C SER A 538 -31.31 -14.26 -8.93
N LYS A 539 -32.11 -13.47 -9.67
CA LYS A 539 -32.70 -12.21 -9.17
C LYS A 539 -33.68 -12.43 -8.03
N ASN A 540 -34.40 -13.55 -8.04
CA ASN A 540 -35.47 -13.87 -7.09
C ASN A 540 -35.02 -14.80 -5.94
N LEU A 541 -33.72 -15.12 -5.84
CA LEU A 541 -33.20 -15.99 -4.78
C LEU A 541 -33.33 -15.35 -3.40
N GLN A 542 -33.95 -16.07 -2.46
CA GLN A 542 -33.94 -15.72 -1.05
C GLN A 542 -32.61 -16.06 -0.39
N ARG A 543 -32.33 -15.45 0.77
CA ARG A 543 -31.07 -15.70 1.48
C ARG A 543 -30.90 -17.18 1.80
N ARG A 544 -29.68 -17.69 1.59
CA ARG A 544 -29.24 -19.08 1.66
C ARG A 544 -29.77 -20.01 0.57
N GLN A 545 -30.66 -19.54 -0.31
CA GLN A 545 -31.06 -20.31 -1.49
C GLN A 545 -30.00 -20.27 -2.58
N MET A 546 -30.04 -21.30 -3.43
CA MET A 546 -29.19 -21.42 -4.61
C MET A 546 -29.99 -21.86 -5.82
N THR A 547 -29.48 -21.53 -6.99
CA THR A 547 -29.93 -22.05 -8.28
C THR A 547 -28.70 -22.39 -9.12
N PHE A 548 -28.83 -23.37 -10.01
CA PHE A 548 -27.72 -23.82 -10.83
C PHE A 548 -28.20 -24.26 -12.20
N LEU A 549 -27.29 -24.23 -13.17
CA LEU A 549 -27.42 -24.87 -14.46
C LEU A 549 -26.21 -25.75 -14.69
N ARG A 550 -26.40 -26.87 -15.38
CA ARG A 550 -25.33 -27.81 -15.71
C ARG A 550 -25.38 -28.17 -17.18
N LYS A 551 -24.23 -28.14 -17.85
CA LYS A 551 -24.04 -28.65 -19.21
C LYS A 551 -22.87 -29.65 -19.18
N GLY A 552 -23.19 -30.94 -19.20
CA GLY A 552 -22.18 -31.99 -19.04
C GLY A 552 -21.43 -31.83 -17.71
N PRO A 553 -20.09 -31.84 -17.71
CA PRO A 553 -19.29 -31.62 -16.51
C PRO A 553 -19.27 -30.17 -16.00
N ILE A 554 -19.71 -29.18 -16.78
CA ILE A 554 -19.67 -27.77 -16.38
C ILE A 554 -20.91 -27.43 -15.57
N LEU A 555 -20.69 -27.13 -14.29
CA LEU A 555 -21.68 -26.63 -13.35
C LEU A 555 -21.50 -25.11 -13.16
N LEU A 556 -22.60 -24.37 -13.34
CA LEU A 556 -22.71 -22.96 -13.01
C LEU A 556 -23.73 -22.79 -11.89
N LEU A 557 -23.32 -22.18 -10.80
CA LEU A 557 -24.13 -22.02 -9.61
C LEU A 557 -24.17 -20.56 -9.18
N THR A 558 -25.35 -20.11 -8.75
CA THR A 558 -25.51 -18.85 -8.03
C THR A 558 -26.17 -19.09 -6.69
N ARG A 559 -25.57 -18.57 -5.63
CA ARG A 559 -26.12 -18.61 -4.28
C ARG A 559 -26.30 -17.21 -3.72
N LYS A 560 -27.40 -16.98 -3.01
CA LYS A 560 -27.65 -15.73 -2.31
C LYS A 560 -27.23 -15.86 -0.85
N ASP A 561 -26.19 -15.14 -0.44
CA ASP A 561 -25.97 -14.85 0.98
C ASP A 561 -26.28 -13.36 1.26
N LYS A 562 -25.36 -12.57 1.84
CA LYS A 562 -25.50 -11.10 1.89
C LYS A 562 -25.51 -10.50 0.48
N ARG A 563 -24.72 -11.08 -0.42
CA ARG A 563 -24.65 -10.75 -1.85
C ARG A 563 -24.81 -12.04 -2.66
N LEU A 564 -25.07 -11.89 -3.97
CA LEU A 564 -25.03 -13.03 -4.89
C LEU A 564 -23.58 -13.45 -5.08
N VAL A 565 -23.32 -14.74 -4.90
CA VAL A 565 -22.04 -15.39 -5.20
C VAL A 565 -22.28 -16.32 -6.37
N ARG A 566 -21.52 -16.13 -7.44
CA ARG A 566 -21.57 -16.93 -8.66
C ARG A 566 -20.31 -17.77 -8.73
N MET A 567 -20.47 -19.05 -9.06
CA MET A 567 -19.38 -20.02 -9.13
C MET A 567 -19.48 -20.85 -10.40
N ILE A 568 -18.31 -21.28 -10.88
CA ILE A 568 -18.16 -22.30 -11.90
C ILE A 568 -17.39 -23.47 -11.30
N SER A 569 -17.80 -24.69 -11.63
CA SER A 569 -17.05 -25.89 -11.29
C SER A 569 -17.15 -26.93 -12.39
N THR A 570 -16.05 -27.62 -12.67
CA THR A 570 -16.02 -28.86 -13.44
C THR A 570 -15.60 -30.07 -12.59
N ILE A 571 -15.53 -29.88 -11.27
CA ILE A 571 -15.08 -30.85 -10.27
C ILE A 571 -16.27 -31.40 -9.49
N HIS A 572 -17.08 -30.48 -8.98
CA HIS A 572 -18.06 -30.71 -7.94
C HIS A 572 -19.46 -30.92 -8.52
N ASP A 573 -20.38 -31.46 -7.72
CA ASP A 573 -21.80 -31.46 -8.04
C ASP A 573 -22.52 -30.27 -7.37
N ALA A 574 -23.85 -30.23 -7.44
CA ALA A 574 -24.63 -29.12 -6.88
C ALA A 574 -24.97 -29.33 -5.39
N SER A 575 -24.42 -30.36 -4.76
CA SER A 575 -24.60 -30.64 -3.33
C SER A 575 -23.85 -29.62 -2.50
N MET A 576 -24.35 -29.44 -1.28
CA MET A 576 -23.89 -28.42 -0.36
C MET A 576 -23.67 -29.06 1.01
N ILE A 577 -22.46 -28.91 1.55
CA ILE A 577 -22.14 -29.37 2.90
C ILE A 577 -21.93 -28.20 3.85
N THR A 578 -22.37 -28.36 5.09
CA THR A 578 -22.09 -27.39 6.15
C THR A 578 -20.69 -27.65 6.68
N THR A 579 -19.76 -26.70 6.52
CA THR A 579 -18.40 -26.82 7.06
C THR A 579 -18.31 -26.07 8.39
N GLY A 580 -17.93 -26.79 9.45
CA GLY A 580 -17.76 -26.26 10.80
C GLY A 580 -16.38 -25.66 10.98
N ASN A 581 -16.21 -24.37 10.69
CA ASN A 581 -15.02 -23.63 11.11
C ASN A 581 -15.42 -22.50 12.08
N ARG A 582 -14.71 -22.41 13.21
CA ARG A 582 -15.12 -21.90 14.55
C ARG A 582 -15.63 -20.44 14.66
N ASN A 583 -15.87 -19.71 13.57
CA ASN A 583 -16.49 -18.38 13.64
C ASN A 583 -17.53 -18.06 12.54
N LYS A 584 -17.73 -18.92 11.52
CA LYS A 584 -18.74 -18.73 10.46
C LYS A 584 -19.15 -20.09 9.87
N ASN A 585 -20.44 -20.39 9.85
CA ASN A 585 -20.98 -21.53 9.08
C ASN A 585 -20.81 -21.22 7.58
N TYR A 586 -19.73 -21.71 6.99
CA TYR A 586 -19.58 -21.71 5.54
C TYR A 586 -20.35 -22.91 4.98
N ILE A 587 -20.95 -22.74 3.80
CA ILE A 587 -21.48 -23.88 3.04
C ILE A 587 -20.62 -23.95 1.80
N THR A 588 -19.96 -25.09 1.63
CA THR A 588 -19.01 -25.37 0.55
C THR A 588 -19.66 -26.34 -0.43
N ILE A 589 -19.39 -26.14 -1.71
CA ILE A 589 -19.84 -27.03 -2.79
C ILE A 589 -18.90 -28.25 -2.80
N THR A 590 -19.46 -29.45 -2.86
CA THR A 590 -18.74 -30.73 -2.85
C THR A 590 -18.70 -31.44 -4.18
#